data_AF-A0A936FLY0-F1
#
_entry.id   AF-A0A936FLY0-F1
#
_cell.length_a   1.000
_cell.length_b   1.000
_cell.length_c   1.000
_cell.angle_alpha   90.00
_cell.angle_beta   90.00
_cell.angle_gamma   90.00
#
_symmetry.space_group_name_H-M   'P 1'
#
loop_
_entity.id
_entity.type
_entity.pdbx_description
1 polymer ?
#
loop_
_entity_poly.entity_id
_entity_poly.type
_entity_poly.pdbx_seq_one_letter_code
_entity_poly.pdbx_strand_id
1 'polypeptide(L)'
;MIEGLRDVPSHLRKRLASALESGLLTTPYSIASLKSVLGVLEGGDGIAGALLELERMGISGPAAAAWIRTVDEATSRTPRPDLVWSGPELPGLHARDTRRVFEELLGTAERSVWASTYAFSTAPRRSISWRVEWMRGPNSMSLCF
;
A
#
# COMPACT_ATOMS: atom_id res chain seq x y z
N MET A 1 -13.61 14.76 2.01
CA MET A 1 -14.46 14.33 0.87
C MET A 1 -13.89 13.09 0.18
N ILE A 2 -12.64 13.12 -0.30
CA ILE A 2 -12.05 12.01 -1.08
C ILE A 2 -11.25 11.03 -0.20
N GLU A 3 -10.80 11.45 0.98
CA GLU A 3 -9.95 10.64 1.88
C GLU A 3 -10.58 9.27 2.20
N GLY A 4 -11.86 9.26 2.58
CA GLY A 4 -12.59 8.03 2.87
C GLY A 4 -12.73 7.07 1.68
N LEU A 5 -12.63 7.54 0.43
CA LEU A 5 -12.62 6.70 -0.78
C LEU A 5 -11.20 6.36 -1.25
N ARG A 6 -10.23 7.24 -0.98
CA ARG A 6 -8.82 7.06 -1.34
C ARG A 6 -8.16 5.97 -0.50
N ASP A 7 -8.44 5.93 0.81
CA ASP A 7 -7.76 5.02 1.72
C ASP A 7 -8.31 3.59 1.68
N VAL A 8 -9.43 3.40 0.96
CA VAL A 8 -10.00 2.08 0.68
C VAL A 8 -9.00 1.24 -0.11
N PRO A 9 -8.73 -0.03 0.27
CA PRO A 9 -7.88 -0.93 -0.50
C PRO A 9 -8.28 -1.02 -1.98
N SER A 10 -7.31 -1.11 -2.89
CA SER A 10 -7.56 -1.08 -4.36
C SER A 10 -8.62 -2.08 -4.83
N HIS A 11 -8.57 -3.32 -4.33
CA HIS A 11 -9.56 -4.34 -4.70
C HIS A 11 -11.00 -3.96 -4.26
N LEU A 12 -11.15 -3.25 -3.14
CA LEU A 12 -12.43 -2.75 -2.64
C LEU A 12 -12.90 -1.53 -3.44
N ARG A 13 -11.99 -0.62 -3.85
CA ARG A 13 -12.32 0.47 -4.78
C ARG A 13 -12.84 -0.05 -6.11
N LYS A 14 -12.21 -1.09 -6.66
CA LYS A 14 -12.67 -1.76 -7.89
C LYS A 14 -14.06 -2.37 -7.73
N ARG A 15 -14.31 -3.09 -6.63
CA ARG A 15 -15.64 -3.66 -6.31
C ARG A 15 -16.70 -2.57 -6.15
N LEU A 16 -16.37 -1.49 -5.45
CA LEU A 16 -17.27 -0.34 -5.26
C LEU A 16 -17.63 0.31 -6.59
N ALA A 17 -16.65 0.57 -7.46
CA ALA A 17 -16.88 1.12 -8.78
C ALA A 17 -17.78 0.21 -9.63
N SER A 18 -17.53 -1.11 -9.64
CA SER A 18 -18.39 -2.06 -10.34
C SER A 18 -19.82 -2.08 -9.81
N ALA A 19 -20.03 -1.97 -8.50
CA ALA A 19 -21.36 -1.97 -7.91
C ALA A 19 -22.14 -0.68 -8.22
N LEU A 20 -21.47 0.47 -8.23
CA LEU A 20 -22.05 1.75 -8.62
C LEU A 20 -22.41 1.81 -10.10
N GLU A 21 -21.54 1.27 -10.97
CA GLU A 21 -21.76 1.22 -12.41
C GLU A 21 -22.89 0.27 -12.81
N SER A 22 -22.96 -0.90 -12.17
CA SER A 22 -24.01 -1.89 -12.44
C SER A 22 -25.36 -1.56 -11.81
N GLY A 23 -25.42 -0.53 -10.96
CA GLY A 23 -26.62 -0.21 -10.18
C GLY A 23 -26.91 -1.24 -9.07
N LEU A 24 -25.96 -2.09 -8.72
CA LEU A 24 -26.06 -2.94 -7.52
C LEU A 24 -26.03 -2.09 -6.24
N LEU A 25 -25.33 -0.95 -6.28
CA LEU A 25 -25.33 0.06 -5.23
C LEU A 25 -26.06 1.30 -5.72
N THR A 26 -27.29 1.50 -5.24
CA THR A 26 -28.15 2.64 -5.58
C THR A 26 -28.33 3.57 -4.39
N THR A 27 -28.83 4.77 -4.69
CA THR A 27 -29.19 5.76 -3.69
C THR A 27 -30.51 5.38 -3.00
N PRO A 28 -30.69 5.71 -1.71
CA PRO A 28 -29.71 6.36 -0.83
C PRO A 28 -28.63 5.37 -0.35
N TYR A 29 -27.37 5.80 -0.35
CA TYR A 29 -26.25 4.96 0.07
C TYR A 29 -26.29 4.71 1.59
N SER A 30 -26.41 3.45 1.98
CA SER A 30 -26.42 3.05 3.39
C SER A 30 -25.19 2.20 3.75
N ILE A 31 -24.85 2.17 5.04
CA ILE A 31 -23.79 1.29 5.56
C ILE A 31 -24.15 -0.19 5.30
N ALA A 32 -25.43 -0.55 5.36
CA ALA A 32 -25.89 -1.92 5.11
C ALA A 32 -25.66 -2.34 3.64
N SER A 33 -26.00 -1.48 2.69
CA SER A 33 -25.76 -1.73 1.26
C SER A 33 -24.26 -1.74 0.91
N LEU A 34 -23.44 -0.96 1.62
CA LEU A 34 -22.00 -1.03 1.46
C LEU A 34 -21.43 -2.34 2.02
N LYS A 35 -21.90 -2.80 3.19
CA LYS A 35 -21.49 -4.08 3.78
C LYS A 35 -21.87 -5.29 2.91
N SER A 36 -23.01 -5.26 2.23
CA SER A 36 -23.39 -6.35 1.32
C SER A 36 -22.48 -6.44 0.10
N VAL A 37 -22.00 -5.31 -0.42
CA VAL A 37 -21.10 -5.25 -1.58
C VAL A 37 -19.64 -5.48 -1.22
N LEU A 38 -19.18 -4.90 -0.11
CA LEU A 38 -17.77 -4.83 0.25
C LEU A 38 -17.37 -5.81 1.37
N GLY A 39 -18.33 -6.38 2.09
CA GLY A 39 -18.09 -7.23 3.28
C GLY A 39 -17.90 -6.41 4.56
N VAL A 40 -17.32 -7.04 5.58
CA VAL A 40 -16.99 -6.35 6.85
C VAL A 40 -15.81 -5.41 6.60
N LEU A 41 -16.07 -4.11 6.71
CA LEU A 41 -15.07 -3.05 6.60
C LEU A 41 -15.08 -2.22 7.88
N GLU A 42 -13.92 -2.07 8.51
CA GLU A 42 -13.70 -0.98 9.45
C GLU A 42 -13.70 0.34 8.67
N GLY A 43 -14.44 1.35 9.16
CA GLY A 43 -14.55 2.65 8.50
C GLY A 43 -15.63 2.76 7.40
N GLY A 44 -16.59 1.83 7.34
CA GLY A 44 -17.72 1.91 6.39
C GLY A 44 -18.53 3.22 6.45
N ASP A 45 -18.56 3.88 7.61
CA ASP A 45 -19.25 5.16 7.82
C ASP A 45 -18.63 6.29 6.99
N GLY A 46 -17.29 6.29 6.84
CA GLY A 46 -16.57 7.27 6.03
C GLY A 46 -16.85 7.12 4.53
N ILE A 47 -17.03 5.88 4.06
CA ILE A 47 -17.37 5.57 2.66
C ILE A 47 -18.82 6.01 2.36
N ALA A 48 -19.76 5.68 3.25
CA ALA A 48 -21.16 6.09 3.10
C ALA A 48 -21.29 7.62 3.04
N GLY A 49 -20.66 8.32 3.99
CA GLY A 49 -20.65 9.79 4.02
C GLY A 49 -20.04 10.40 2.76
N ALA A 50 -18.93 9.84 2.25
CA ALA A 50 -18.33 10.32 1.02
C ALA A 50 -19.26 10.17 -0.19
N LEU A 51 -19.92 9.01 -0.34
CA LEU A 51 -20.85 8.78 -1.45
C LEU A 51 -22.11 9.65 -1.38
N LEU A 52 -22.65 9.88 -0.18
CA LEU A 52 -23.78 10.79 0.03
C LEU A 52 -23.41 12.24 -0.33
N GLU A 53 -22.20 12.68 -0.03
CA GLU A 53 -21.72 13.99 -0.48
C GLU A 53 -21.58 14.06 -2.00
N LEU A 54 -21.13 12.99 -2.67
CA LEU A 54 -21.12 12.94 -4.14
C LEU A 54 -22.53 13.06 -4.73
N GLU A 55 -23.49 12.33 -4.17
CA GLU A 55 -24.90 12.40 -4.54
C GLU A 55 -25.46 13.83 -4.36
N ARG A 56 -25.15 14.47 -3.23
CA ARG A 56 -25.59 15.85 -2.93
C ARG A 56 -25.04 16.87 -3.92
N MET A 57 -23.90 16.58 -4.55
CA MET A 57 -23.31 17.39 -5.63
C MET A 57 -23.88 17.05 -7.03
N GLY A 58 -24.84 16.12 -7.12
CA GLY A 58 -25.43 15.68 -8.38
C GLY A 58 -24.57 14.68 -9.17
N ILE A 59 -23.56 14.09 -8.54
CA ILE A 59 -22.71 13.08 -9.19
C ILE A 59 -23.46 11.74 -9.18
N SER A 60 -23.78 11.24 -10.38
CA SER A 60 -24.45 9.94 -10.53
C SER A 60 -23.55 8.77 -10.13
N GLY A 61 -24.14 7.63 -9.79
CA GLY A 61 -23.40 6.40 -9.47
C GLY A 61 -22.36 6.01 -10.55
N PRO A 62 -22.71 5.97 -11.85
CA PRO A 62 -21.75 5.71 -12.91
C PRO A 62 -20.63 6.75 -13.01
N ALA A 63 -20.92 8.04 -12.77
CA ALA A 63 -19.90 9.08 -12.74
C ALA A 63 -18.95 8.92 -11.53
N ALA A 64 -19.50 8.59 -10.36
CA ALA A 64 -18.71 8.26 -9.17
C ALA A 64 -17.83 7.01 -9.41
N ALA A 65 -18.34 5.99 -10.11
CA ALA A 65 -17.56 4.81 -10.48
C ALA A 65 -16.37 5.14 -11.40
N ALA A 66 -16.59 5.98 -12.42
CA ALA A 66 -15.54 6.46 -13.31
C ALA A 66 -14.46 7.25 -12.54
N TRP A 67 -14.89 8.08 -11.59
CA TRP A 67 -13.98 8.84 -10.74
C TRP A 67 -13.16 7.91 -9.82
N ILE A 68 -13.79 6.95 -9.15
CA ILE A 68 -13.11 5.98 -8.28
C ILE A 68 -12.04 5.19 -9.07
N ARG A 69 -12.34 4.78 -10.31
CA ARG A 69 -11.35 4.12 -11.18
C ARG A 69 -10.16 5.02 -11.51
N THR A 70 -10.42 6.28 -11.82
CA THR A 70 -9.35 7.27 -12.06
C THR A 70 -8.44 7.41 -10.84
N VAL A 71 -9.00 7.43 -9.63
CA VAL A 71 -8.23 7.48 -8.37
C VAL A 71 -7.46 6.18 -8.14
N ASP A 72 -8.04 5.01 -8.43
CA ASP A 72 -7.36 3.72 -8.31
C ASP A 72 -6.15 3.63 -9.25
N GLU A 73 -6.31 4.05 -10.51
CA GLU A 73 -5.22 4.11 -11.48
C GLU A 73 -4.13 5.09 -11.05
N ALA A 74 -4.50 6.31 -10.64
CA ALA A 74 -3.55 7.31 -10.16
C ALA A 74 -2.76 6.82 -8.93
N THR A 75 -3.41 6.13 -7.99
CA THR A 75 -2.75 5.61 -6.79
C THR A 75 -1.93 4.36 -7.05
N SER A 76 -2.32 3.51 -8.01
CA SER A 76 -1.55 2.32 -8.40
C SER A 76 -0.21 2.64 -9.05
N ARG A 77 -0.08 3.82 -9.66
CA ARG A 77 1.19 4.35 -10.19
C ARG A 77 2.15 4.84 -9.11
N THR A 78 1.75 4.83 -7.84
CA THR A 78 2.68 5.13 -6.73
C THR A 78 3.69 3.99 -6.65
N PRO A 79 5.00 4.27 -6.86
CA PRO A 79 6.03 3.24 -6.78
C PRO A 79 5.95 2.54 -5.43
N ARG A 80 5.76 1.22 -5.44
CA ARG A 80 5.89 0.42 -4.22
C ARG A 80 7.36 0.06 -4.07
N PRO A 81 7.95 0.23 -2.88
CA PRO A 81 9.33 -0.19 -2.67
C PRO A 81 9.42 -1.71 -2.84
N ASP A 82 10.44 -2.17 -3.54
CA ASP A 82 10.83 -3.56 -3.51
C ASP A 82 11.32 -3.89 -2.10
N LEU A 83 10.63 -4.82 -1.43
CA LEU A 83 10.93 -5.21 -0.06
C LEU A 83 11.65 -6.56 -0.06
N VAL A 84 12.90 -6.54 0.36
CA VAL A 84 13.69 -7.75 0.61
C VAL A 84 13.98 -7.84 2.10
N TRP A 85 13.69 -9.00 2.67
CA TRP A 85 13.98 -9.33 4.06
C TRP A 85 14.93 -10.51 4.09
N SER A 86 16.07 -10.35 4.75
CA SER A 86 16.96 -11.46 5.11
C SER A 86 16.69 -11.85 6.55
N GLY A 87 16.23 -13.09 6.78
CA GLY A 87 16.13 -13.68 8.11
C GLY A 87 17.43 -14.37 8.52
N PRO A 88 17.54 -14.83 9.78
CA PRO A 88 18.63 -15.70 10.19
C PRO A 88 18.68 -16.97 9.33
N GLU A 89 19.89 -17.42 8.99
CA GLU A 89 20.07 -18.68 8.26
C GLU A 89 19.59 -19.85 9.14
N LEU A 90 18.52 -20.52 8.69
CA LEU A 90 18.00 -21.72 9.31
C LEU A 90 18.48 -22.95 8.52
N PRO A 91 18.84 -24.05 9.18
CA PRO A 91 19.21 -25.28 8.48
C PRO A 91 18.12 -25.71 7.49
N GLY A 92 18.48 -25.90 6.22
CA GLY A 92 17.54 -26.29 5.15
C GLY A 92 16.87 -25.13 4.41
N LEU A 93 17.08 -23.87 4.82
CA LEU A 93 16.68 -22.69 4.05
C LEU A 93 17.89 -22.11 3.32
N HIS A 94 17.87 -22.16 1.99
CA HIS A 94 18.85 -21.47 1.16
C HIS A 94 18.43 -20.01 0.97
N ALA A 95 19.09 -19.11 1.70
CA ALA A 95 19.01 -17.69 1.41
C ALA A 95 19.68 -17.41 0.05
N ARG A 96 19.11 -16.48 -0.72
CA ARG A 96 19.77 -15.96 -1.93
C ARG A 96 21.03 -15.18 -1.52
N ASP A 97 22.06 -15.23 -2.37
CA ASP A 97 23.27 -14.43 -2.18
C ASP A 97 22.91 -12.94 -2.00
N THR A 98 23.22 -12.39 -0.82
CA THR A 98 22.94 -11.01 -0.44
C THR A 98 23.56 -10.01 -1.40
N ARG A 99 24.75 -10.28 -1.92
CA ARG A 99 25.43 -9.41 -2.88
C ARG A 99 24.62 -9.29 -4.16
N ARG A 100 24.17 -10.43 -4.70
CA ARG A 100 23.37 -10.45 -5.92
C ARG A 100 22.05 -9.71 -5.76
N VAL A 101 21.37 -9.91 -4.62
CA VAL A 101 20.11 -9.21 -4.33
C VAL A 101 20.34 -7.70 -4.18
N PHE A 102 21.45 -7.30 -3.56
CA PHE A 102 21.82 -5.89 -3.44
C PHE A 102 22.13 -5.24 -4.79
N GLU A 103 22.88 -5.92 -5.66
CA GLU A 103 23.16 -5.47 -7.03
C GLU A 103 21.88 -5.34 -7.86
N GLU A 104 20.94 -6.29 -7.73
CA GLU A 104 19.62 -6.23 -8.37
C GLU A 104 18.81 -5.01 -7.87
N LEU A 105 18.72 -4.80 -6.55
CA LEU A 105 17.99 -3.67 -5.95
C LEU A 105 18.58 -2.31 -6.33
N LEU A 106 19.91 -2.18 -6.34
CA LEU A 106 20.56 -0.95 -6.78
C LEU A 106 20.38 -0.72 -8.28
N GLY A 107 20.41 -1.80 -9.08
CA GLY A 107 20.24 -1.74 -10.53
C GLY A 107 18.83 -1.34 -10.97
N THR A 108 17.80 -1.67 -10.18
CA THR A 108 16.40 -1.33 -10.48
C THR A 108 15.90 -0.06 -9.77
N ALA A 109 16.63 0.47 -8.79
CA ALA A 109 16.18 1.62 -8.00
C ALA A 109 16.09 2.90 -8.84
N GLU A 110 14.86 3.42 -9.02
CA GLU A 110 14.64 4.65 -9.79
C GLU A 110 15.01 5.94 -9.03
N ARG A 111 14.93 5.94 -7.68
CA ARG A 111 15.04 7.16 -6.87
C ARG A 111 15.92 7.03 -5.64
N SER A 112 15.68 6.01 -4.82
CA SER A 112 16.37 5.83 -3.54
C SER A 112 16.31 4.39 -3.08
N VAL A 113 17.32 3.97 -2.34
CA VAL A 113 17.33 2.70 -1.60
C VAL A 113 17.32 3.00 -0.12
N TRP A 114 16.45 2.30 0.62
CA TRP A 114 16.37 2.40 2.08
C TRP A 114 16.88 1.09 2.67
N ALA A 115 18.02 1.17 3.37
CA ALA A 115 18.59 0.03 4.05
C ALA A 115 18.37 0.18 5.56
N SER A 116 17.78 -0.85 6.17
CA SER A 116 17.67 -0.98 7.62
C SER A 116 18.33 -2.29 8.03
N THR A 117 19.26 -2.21 8.95
CA THR A 117 19.96 -3.38 9.51
C THR A 117 19.82 -3.41 11.03
N TYR A 118 19.92 -4.60 11.59
CA TYR A 118 19.98 -4.81 13.03
C TYR A 118 21.24 -5.58 13.40
N ALA A 119 21.87 -5.18 14.50
CA ALA A 119 22.90 -5.97 15.15
C ALA A 119 22.29 -6.71 16.34
N PHE A 120 22.45 -8.03 16.38
CA PHE A 120 22.07 -8.85 17.52
C PHE A 120 23.32 -9.21 18.33
N SER A 121 23.42 -8.70 19.56
CA SER A 121 24.51 -9.06 20.47
C SER A 121 24.08 -10.18 21.43
N THR A 122 24.91 -11.22 21.53
CA THR A 122 24.74 -12.33 22.48
C THR A 122 25.33 -12.04 23.87
N ALA A 123 25.76 -10.80 24.13
CA ALA A 123 26.26 -10.37 25.43
C ALA A 123 25.18 -10.51 26.55
N PRO A 124 25.58 -10.61 27.84
CA PRO A 124 24.67 -10.88 28.96
C PRO A 124 23.53 -9.87 29.12
N ARG A 125 23.66 -8.66 28.55
CA ARG A 125 22.54 -7.76 28.28
C ARG A 125 22.23 -7.83 26.79
N ARG A 126 21.22 -8.63 26.44
CA ARG A 126 20.69 -8.68 25.07
C ARG A 126 20.20 -7.28 24.69
N SER A 127 20.84 -6.67 23.70
CA SER A 127 20.41 -5.41 23.12
C SER A 127 20.30 -5.57 21.60
N ILE A 128 19.27 -4.95 21.04
CA ILE A 128 19.09 -4.80 19.60
C ILE A 128 19.37 -3.34 19.28
N SER A 129 20.31 -3.09 18.39
CA SER A 129 20.58 -1.75 17.85
C SER A 129 20.12 -1.71 16.40
N TRP A 130 19.32 -0.70 16.06
CA TRP A 130 18.84 -0.44 14.72
C TRP A 130 19.67 0.67 14.08
N ARG A 131 20.10 0.47 12.83
CA ARG A 131 20.71 1.52 12.00
C ARG A 131 19.93 1.63 10.70
N VAL A 132 19.46 2.84 10.40
CA VAL A 132 18.81 3.17 9.13
C VAL A 132 19.75 4.11 8.36
N GLU A 133 20.06 3.74 7.12
CA GLU A 133 20.88 4.57 6.23
C GLU A 133 20.10 4.92 4.97
N TRP A 134 20.25 6.18 4.53
CA TRP A 134 19.51 6.75 3.41
C TRP A 134 20.46 7.06 2.27
N MET A 135 20.25 6.44 1.11
CA MET A 135 21.11 6.65 -0.06
C MET A 135 20.32 7.29 -1.20
N ARG A 136 20.84 8.40 -1.72
CA ARG A 136 20.32 9.07 -2.92
C ARG A 136 21.17 8.72 -4.13
N GLY A 137 20.69 7.82 -4.98
CA GLY A 137 21.28 7.56 -6.30
C GLY A 137 22.74 7.05 -6.29
N PRO A 138 23.28 6.70 -7.47
CA PRO A 138 24.42 5.77 -7.56
C PRO A 138 25.81 6.35 -7.23
N ASN A 139 25.96 7.62 -6.84
CA ASN A 139 27.26 8.30 -6.83
C ASN A 139 27.74 8.83 -5.47
N SER A 140 27.61 8.05 -4.41
CA SER A 140 28.48 8.18 -3.22
C SER A 140 28.22 7.04 -2.25
N MET A 141 29.18 6.14 -2.05
CA MET A 141 29.11 5.19 -0.94
C MET A 141 30.49 4.81 -0.40
N SER A 142 30.67 5.05 0.89
CA SER A 142 31.49 4.22 1.78
C SER A 142 30.55 3.72 2.87
N LEU A 143 30.35 2.42 2.94
CA LEU A 143 29.51 1.77 3.93
C LEU A 143 30.38 0.77 4.69
N CYS A 144 30.59 1.02 5.98
CA CYS A 144 31.26 0.09 6.87
C CYS A 144 30.20 -0.88 7.44
N PHE A 145 30.35 -2.15 7.12
CA PHE A 145 29.67 -3.27 7.77
C PHE A 145 30.25 -3.50 9.18
#